data_AF-A0A951X5Y0-F1
#
_entry.id   AF-A0A951X5Y0-F1
#
_cell.length_a   1.000
_cell.length_b   1.000
_cell.length_c   1.000
_cell.angle_alpha   90.00
_cell.angle_beta   90.00
_cell.angle_gamma   90.00
#
_symmetry.space_group_name_H-M   'P 1'
#
loop_
_entity.id
_entity.type
_entity.pdbx_description
1 polymer ?
#
loop_
_entity_poly.entity_id
_entity_poly.type
_entity_poly.pdbx_seq_one_letter_code
_entity_poly.pdbx_strand_id
1 'polypeptide(L)'
;EAMGYGGDVRWHDEIYLTDAGELLTLLKKVPDGAEHVLLVGHNPGIEGLASGLCGGQPEEVFVRMPTGTLAFVELDISQWSALRWGGGQLKLLISPKSLK
;
A
#
# COMPACT_ATOMS: atom_id res chain seq x y z
N GLU A 1 10.24 17.47 13.72
CA GLU A 1 10.60 16.24 14.46
C GLU A 1 9.98 15.05 13.76
N ALA A 2 10.80 14.15 13.24
CA ALA A 2 10.41 12.86 12.66
C ALA A 2 11.67 11.97 12.69
N MET A 3 11.50 10.65 12.77
CA MET A 3 12.49 9.64 13.18
C MET A 3 13.77 9.47 12.32
N GLY A 4 14.25 10.50 11.61
CA GLY A 4 15.53 10.47 10.90
C GLY A 4 15.57 9.50 9.71
N TYR A 5 14.42 9.19 9.10
CA TYR A 5 14.37 8.33 7.92
C TYR A 5 15.17 8.98 6.78
N GLY A 6 16.28 8.34 6.38
CA GLY A 6 17.20 8.84 5.37
C GLY A 6 16.98 8.28 3.96
N GLY A 7 15.88 7.56 3.72
CA GLY A 7 15.52 7.05 2.40
C GLY A 7 14.93 8.11 1.47
N ASP A 8 14.71 7.73 0.20
CA ASP A 8 14.03 8.58 -0.78
C ASP A 8 12.56 8.77 -0.38
N VAL A 9 12.15 10.03 -0.15
CA VAL A 9 10.77 10.40 0.19
C VAL A 9 10.23 11.25 -0.94
N ARG A 10 9.20 10.73 -1.62
CA ARG A 10 8.49 11.43 -2.68
C ARG A 10 7.10 11.82 -2.20
N TRP A 11 6.85 13.13 -2.18
CA TRP A 11 5.54 13.66 -1.90
C TRP A 11 4.72 13.69 -3.17
N HIS A 12 3.55 13.07 -3.13
CA HIS A 12 2.56 13.13 -4.20
C HIS A 12 1.28 13.69 -3.61
N ASP A 13 0.94 14.92 -3.96
CA ASP A 13 -0.34 15.52 -3.57
C ASP A 13 -1.52 14.68 -4.10
N GLU A 14 -1.30 13.99 -5.22
CA GLU A 14 -2.16 12.99 -5.85
C GLU A 14 -2.40 11.73 -5.00
N ILE A 15 -1.85 11.60 -3.78
CA ILE A 15 -2.21 10.53 -2.83
C ILE A 15 -3.34 11.00 -1.89
N TYR A 16 -3.58 12.31 -1.81
CA TYR A 16 -4.59 12.88 -0.94
C TYR A 16 -5.99 12.72 -1.54
N LEU A 17 -6.86 11.98 -0.85
CA LEU A 17 -8.26 11.66 -1.24
C LEU A 17 -8.42 10.74 -2.47
N THR A 18 -7.32 10.17 -2.91
CA THR A 18 -7.20 9.30 -4.07
C THR A 18 -7.77 7.92 -3.79
N ASP A 19 -8.48 7.36 -4.76
CA ASP A 19 -9.08 6.04 -4.61
C ASP A 19 -8.05 4.91 -4.77
N ALA A 20 -8.46 3.68 -4.45
CA ALA A 20 -7.57 2.52 -4.52
C ALA A 20 -6.99 2.29 -5.92
N GLY A 21 -7.76 2.54 -6.99
CA GLY A 21 -7.33 2.31 -8.37
C GLY A 21 -6.32 3.34 -8.86
N GLU A 22 -6.49 4.59 -8.44
CA GLU A 22 -5.50 5.63 -8.68
C GLU A 22 -4.20 5.35 -7.91
N LEU A 23 -4.27 4.89 -6.65
CA LEU A 23 -3.09 4.46 -5.89
C LEU A 23 -2.39 3.25 -6.53
N LEU A 24 -3.13 2.27 -7.04
CA LEU A 24 -2.57 1.16 -7.81
C LEU A 24 -1.83 1.67 -9.05
N THR A 25 -2.42 2.64 -9.77
CA THR A 25 -1.82 3.25 -10.95
C THR A 25 -0.56 4.04 -10.62
N LEU A 26 -0.52 4.71 -9.46
CA LEU A 26 0.67 5.38 -8.97
C LEU A 26 1.79 4.37 -8.66
N LEU A 27 1.48 3.27 -7.95
CA LEU A 27 2.46 2.23 -7.63
C LEU A 27 3.07 1.59 -8.89
N LYS A 28 2.30 1.47 -9.98
CA LYS A 28 2.81 0.98 -11.28
C LYS A 28 3.91 1.84 -11.90
N LYS A 29 4.08 3.09 -11.45
CA LYS A 29 5.09 4.02 -11.94
C LYS A 29 6.39 3.98 -11.11
N VAL A 30 6.44 3.18 -10.04
CA VAL A 30 7.65 3.01 -9.24
C VAL A 30 8.76 2.39 -10.11
N PRO A 31 10.01 2.86 -10.01
CA PRO A 31 11.14 2.24 -10.73
C PRO A 31 11.38 0.80 -10.28
N ASP A 32 11.66 -0.11 -11.23
CA ASP A 32 11.90 -1.54 -10.94
C ASP A 32 13.12 -1.82 -10.04
N GLY A 33 14.01 -0.84 -9.88
CA GLY A 33 15.10 -0.93 -8.91
C GLY A 33 14.68 -0.81 -7.44
N ALA A 34 13.42 -0.45 -7.16
CA ALA A 34 12.89 -0.39 -5.80
C ALA A 34 12.34 -1.76 -5.37
N GLU A 35 13.04 -2.45 -4.46
CA GLU A 35 12.59 -3.73 -3.89
C GLU A 35 11.43 -3.56 -2.91
N HIS A 36 11.37 -2.43 -2.21
CA HIS A 36 10.34 -2.12 -1.22
C HIS A 36 9.84 -0.69 -1.36
N VAL A 37 8.52 -0.51 -1.23
CA VAL A 37 7.85 0.79 -1.21
C VAL A 37 6.99 0.90 0.04
N LEU A 38 7.16 1.98 0.78
CA LEU A 38 6.22 2.37 1.83
C LEU A 38 5.29 3.46 1.27
N LEU A 39 4.02 3.11 1.13
CA LEU A 39 2.98 4.06 0.78
C LEU A 39 2.27 4.52 2.06
N VAL A 40 2.23 5.84 2.28
CA VAL A 40 1.50 6.46 3.39
C VAL A 40 0.40 7.33 2.79
N GLY A 41 -0.85 7.12 3.21
CA GLY A 41 -2.00 7.85 2.70
C GLY A 41 -3.21 7.75 3.63
N HIS A 42 -4.39 8.05 3.09
CA HIS A 42 -5.64 8.11 3.85
C HIS A 42 -6.62 7.01 3.43
N ASN A 43 -7.51 6.64 4.36
CA ASN A 43 -8.69 5.86 4.02
C ASN A 43 -9.75 6.76 3.35
N PRO A 44 -10.60 6.20 2.48
CA PRO A 44 -10.74 4.78 2.16
C PRO A 44 -9.69 4.21 1.19
N GLY A 45 -8.88 5.05 0.54
CA GLY A 45 -7.93 4.64 -0.51
C GLY A 45 -6.95 3.54 -0.07
N ILE A 46 -6.27 3.71 1.07
CA ILE A 46 -5.29 2.73 1.56
C ILE A 46 -5.95 1.39 1.94
N GLU A 47 -7.10 1.43 2.64
CA GLU A 47 -7.88 0.25 2.99
C GLU A 47 -8.36 -0.51 1.74
N GLY A 48 -8.86 0.23 0.74
CA GLY A 48 -9.29 -0.34 -0.54
C GLY A 48 -8.12 -0.94 -1.34
N LEU A 49 -6.96 -0.28 -1.36
CA LEU A 49 -5.77 -0.78 -2.02
C LEU A 49 -5.27 -2.08 -1.36
N ALA A 50 -5.15 -2.11 -0.04
CA ALA A 50 -4.72 -3.31 0.68
C ALA A 50 -5.70 -4.48 0.45
N SER A 51 -7.00 -4.20 0.50
CA SER A 51 -8.07 -5.14 0.21
C SER A 51 -7.98 -5.70 -1.22
N GLY A 52 -7.92 -4.83 -2.23
CA GLY A 52 -7.85 -5.22 -3.63
C GLY A 52 -6.53 -5.87 -4.05
N LEU A 53 -5.41 -5.60 -3.38
CA LEU A 53 -4.16 -6.32 -3.64
C LEU A 53 -4.23 -7.77 -3.15
N CYS A 54 -4.96 -8.03 -2.05
CA CYS A 54 -5.03 -9.33 -1.40
C CYS A 54 -6.23 -10.19 -1.85
N GLY A 55 -7.36 -9.57 -2.19
CA GLY A 55 -8.51 -10.19 -2.84
C GLY A 55 -8.62 -9.66 -4.26
N GLY A 56 -8.84 -10.51 -5.25
CA GLY A 56 -8.85 -10.11 -6.67
C GLY A 56 -9.84 -8.98 -6.99
N GLN A 57 -10.81 -8.77 -6.09
CA GLN A 57 -11.66 -7.59 -6.02
C GLN A 57 -11.76 -7.08 -4.56
N PRO A 58 -11.92 -5.75 -4.34
CA PRO A 58 -12.03 -5.17 -3.00
C PRO A 58 -13.14 -5.76 -2.11
N GLU A 59 -14.19 -6.31 -2.71
CA GLU A 59 -15.33 -6.96 -2.06
C GLU A 59 -15.04 -8.40 -1.59
N GLU A 60 -14.00 -9.06 -2.10
CA GLU A 60 -13.66 -10.45 -1.73
C GLU A 60 -12.93 -10.54 -0.39
N VAL A 61 -12.03 -9.59 -0.12
CA VAL A 61 -11.19 -9.54 1.08
C VAL A 61 -11.22 -8.14 1.63
N PHE A 62 -11.55 -7.99 2.91
CA PHE A 62 -11.54 -6.70 3.58
C PHE A 62 -10.37 -6.61 4.58
N VAL A 63 -9.34 -5.84 4.22
CA VAL A 63 -8.19 -5.56 5.08
C VAL A 63 -8.45 -4.27 5.86
N ARG A 64 -8.98 -4.40 7.08
CA ARG A 64 -9.31 -3.24 7.91
C ARG A 64 -8.05 -2.47 8.34
N MET A 65 -7.99 -1.17 8.06
CA MET A 65 -6.82 -0.31 8.31
C MET A 65 -7.15 0.91 9.19
N PRO A 66 -7.38 0.77 10.52
CA PRO A 66 -7.49 1.94 11.41
C PRO A 66 -6.26 2.85 11.32
N THR A 67 -6.37 4.11 11.75
CA THR A 67 -5.26 5.07 11.72
C THR A 67 -3.96 4.49 12.27
N GLY A 68 -2.88 4.65 11.50
CA GLY A 68 -1.54 4.18 11.85
C GLY A 68 -1.32 2.68 11.69
N THR A 69 -2.25 1.94 11.07
CA THR A 69 -2.06 0.51 10.77
C THR A 69 -1.11 0.35 9.58
N LEU A 70 -0.17 -0.59 9.69
CA LEU A 70 0.74 -1.01 8.63
C LEU A 70 0.30 -2.38 8.10
N ALA A 71 0.09 -2.47 6.79
CA ALA A 71 -0.07 -3.73 6.07
C ALA A 71 1.20 -4.00 5.27
N PHE A 72 1.81 -5.17 5.48
CA PHE A 72 2.91 -5.65 4.65
C PHE A 72 2.37 -6.65 3.65
N VAL A 73 2.40 -6.26 2.37
CA VAL A 73 1.90 -7.07 1.26
C VAL A 73 3.10 -7.46 0.39
N GLU A 74 3.31 -8.76 0.25
CA GLU A 74 4.29 -9.31 -0.69
C GLU A 74 3.63 -9.39 -2.07
N LEU A 75 4.32 -8.96 -3.12
CA LEU A 75 3.79 -8.87 -4.48
C LEU A 75 4.47 -9.92 -5.36
N ASP A 76 3.67 -10.70 -6.10
CA ASP A 76 4.18 -11.67 -7.08
C ASP A 76 4.35 -11.01 -8.45
N ILE A 77 5.36 -10.11 -8.53
CA ILE A 77 5.67 -9.33 -9.74
C ILE A 77 7.19 -9.23 -9.95
N SER A 78 7.62 -9.18 -11.21
CA SER A 78 9.01 -8.91 -11.60
C SER A 78 9.29 -7.43 -11.92
N GLN A 79 8.24 -6.62 -12.07
CA GLN A 79 8.29 -5.19 -12.39
C GLN A 79 7.04 -4.50 -11.83
N TRP A 80 7.16 -3.26 -11.37
CA TRP A 80 6.05 -2.53 -10.73
C TRP A 80 4.87 -2.29 -11.67
N SER A 81 5.14 -2.12 -12.96
CA SER A 81 4.12 -1.95 -14.01
C SER A 81 3.16 -3.14 -14.12
N ALA A 82 3.58 -4.34 -13.70
CA ALA A 82 2.79 -5.57 -13.73
C ALA A 82 1.85 -5.74 -12.52
N LEU A 83 1.89 -4.81 -11.55
CA LEU A 83 1.03 -4.84 -10.38
C LEU A 83 -0.46 -4.92 -10.77
N ARG A 84 -1.23 -5.74 -10.08
CA ARG A 84 -2.66 -5.95 -10.37
C ARG A 84 -3.41 -6.32 -9.10
N TRP A 85 -4.73 -6.18 -9.17
CA TRP A 85 -5.62 -6.70 -8.12
C TRP A 85 -5.43 -8.22 -7.94
N GLY A 86 -5.50 -8.68 -6.70
CA GLY A 86 -5.20 -10.05 -6.31
C GLY A 86 -3.74 -10.49 -6.56
N GLY A 87 -2.84 -9.57 -6.90
CA GLY A 87 -1.43 -9.86 -7.17
C GLY A 87 -0.54 -9.87 -5.93
N GLY A 88 -1.12 -9.72 -4.74
CA GLY A 88 -0.40 -9.62 -3.48
C GLY A 88 -0.89 -10.58 -2.41
N GLN A 89 -0.01 -10.86 -1.45
CA GLN A 89 -0.32 -11.64 -0.25
C GLN A 89 -0.05 -10.81 0.99
N LEU A 90 -1.06 -10.62 1.84
CA LEU A 90 -0.89 -10.00 3.14
C LEU A 90 -0.05 -10.90 4.05
N LYS A 91 1.15 -10.45 4.41
CA LYS A 91 2.06 -11.18 5.30
C LYS A 91 1.95 -10.71 6.75
N LEU A 92 1.75 -9.41 6.96
CA LEU A 92 1.62 -8.81 8.29
C LEU A 92 0.59 -7.68 8.30
N LEU A 93 -0.13 -7.55 9.41
CA LEU A 93 -1.01 -6.42 9.70
C LEU A 93 -0.77 -5.97 11.13
N ILE A 94 -0.21 -4.78 11.31
CA ILE A 94 0.20 -4.24 12.60
C ILE A 94 -0.54 -2.94 12.84
N SER A 95 -1.35 -2.89 13.90
CA SER A 95 -1.99 -1.65 14.34
C SER A 95 -1.22 -1.02 15.50
N PRO A 96 -1.36 0.30 15.75
CA PRO A 96 -0.76 0.92 16.93
C PRO A 96 -1.20 0.23 18.23
N LYS A 97 -2.44 -0.27 18.28
CA LYS A 97 -2.99 -0.98 19.45
C LYS A 97 -2.35 -2.35 19.69
N SER A 98 -1.77 -2.98 18.67
CA SER A 98 -1.08 -4.27 18.81
C SER A 98 0.38 -4.13 19.23
N LEU A 99 0.93 -2.91 19.17
CA LEU A 99 2.27 -2.60 19.66
C LEU A 99 2.16 -2.26 21.16
N LYS A 100 2.91 -2.99 21.99
CA LYS A 100 3.02 -2.72 23.44
C LYS A 100 4.11 -1.70 23.71
#